data_AF-A0A941RV32-F1
#
_entry.id   AF-A0A941RV32-F1
#
_cell.length_a   1.000
_cell.length_b   1.000
_cell.length_c   1.000
_cell.angle_alpha   90.00
_cell.angle_beta   90.00
_cell.angle_gamma   90.00
#
_symmetry.space_group_name_H-M   'P 1'
#
loop_
_entity.id
_entity.type
_entity.pdbx_description
1 polymer ?
#
loop_
_entity_poly.entity_id
_entity_poly.type
_entity_poly.pdbx_seq_one_letter_code
_entity_poly.pdbx_strand_id
1 'polypeptide(L)'
;VADIPDALKSATKQSLWISTSSQMTDALLQRMTHPAQDTVKFCQAWGNLLTLESPAPAALPFLRTLFKTIVGESKEFQWLPFDQLVEILAGEAEESRDVFIGGVVNTQYRLLTLVRGNCESITVPLSMFRPSATTKPDFSRFRLADFGHSVCFGDYEAAAHFVLYGADADYRRRVKKSQRVQDKGFGASLRRLRLLKGVPQTGFPGLSSKTIARLENGEVERPRGSTLKTIADTLDVTPELIESY
;
A
#
# COMPACT_ATOMS: atom_id res chain seq x y z
N VAL A 1 1.56 19.87 -17.68
CA VAL A 1 0.55 19.04 -18.37
C VAL A 1 1.06 18.80 -19.77
N ALA A 2 1.45 17.56 -20.11
CA ALA A 2 1.87 17.26 -21.48
C ALA A 2 0.69 17.45 -22.44
N ASP A 3 0.96 17.94 -23.65
CA ASP A 3 -0.05 18.04 -24.69
C ASP A 3 -0.53 16.61 -25.04
N ILE A 4 -1.86 16.40 -25.07
CA ILE A 4 -2.49 15.09 -25.29
C ILE A 4 -1.92 14.37 -26.53
N PRO A 5 -1.69 15.04 -27.68
CA PRO A 5 -1.10 14.42 -28.87
C PRO A 5 0.30 13.85 -28.66
N ASP A 6 1.14 14.47 -27.84
CA ASP A 6 2.51 13.99 -27.60
C ASP A 6 2.53 12.85 -26.59
N ALA A 7 1.64 12.88 -25.58
CA ALA A 7 1.42 11.76 -24.66
C ALA A 7 0.92 10.50 -25.40
N LEU A 8 0.06 10.66 -26.43
CA LEU A 8 -0.45 9.54 -27.22
C LEU A 8 0.65 8.86 -28.07
N LYS A 9 1.68 9.59 -28.48
CA LYS A 9 2.79 9.02 -29.28
C LYS A 9 3.68 8.11 -28.44
N SER A 10 3.93 8.47 -27.17
CA SER A 10 4.80 7.74 -26.24
C SER A 10 4.06 6.72 -25.35
N ALA A 11 2.74 6.62 -25.50
CA ALA A 11 1.91 5.75 -24.68
C ALA A 11 2.24 4.27 -24.88
N THR A 12 2.25 3.54 -23.77
CA THR A 12 2.46 2.09 -23.72
C THR A 12 1.36 1.44 -22.88
N LYS A 13 1.33 0.10 -22.85
CA LYS A 13 0.42 -0.66 -21.97
C LYS A 13 0.69 -0.45 -20.48
N GLN A 14 1.81 0.18 -20.12
CA GLN A 14 2.18 0.51 -18.74
C GLN A 14 1.95 1.99 -18.40
N SER A 15 1.46 2.79 -19.36
CA SER A 15 1.21 4.20 -19.13
C SER A 15 0.08 4.42 -18.11
N LEU A 16 0.26 5.44 -17.28
CA LEU A 16 -0.74 5.95 -16.36
C LEU A 16 -1.26 7.28 -16.90
N TRP A 17 -2.56 7.32 -17.18
CA TRP A 17 -3.26 8.53 -17.60
C TRP A 17 -4.03 9.10 -16.43
N ILE A 18 -3.97 10.42 -16.26
CA ILE A 18 -4.71 11.12 -15.21
C ILE A 18 -5.57 12.17 -15.88
N SER A 19 -6.88 12.03 -15.73
CA SER A 19 -7.87 13.02 -16.12
C SER A 19 -8.39 13.72 -14.87
N THR A 20 -8.20 15.03 -14.80
CA THR A 20 -8.59 15.82 -13.63
C THR A 20 -10.03 16.29 -13.66
N SER A 21 -10.69 16.23 -14.83
CA SER A 21 -12.08 16.66 -15.01
C SER A 21 -12.85 15.78 -15.98
N SER A 22 -14.17 15.82 -15.89
CA SER A 22 -15.06 15.15 -16.85
C SER A 22 -14.82 15.63 -18.29
N GLN A 23 -14.66 16.95 -18.47
CA GLN A 23 -14.35 17.58 -19.78
C GLN A 23 -13.02 17.10 -20.37
N MET A 24 -11.99 16.94 -19.54
CA MET A 24 -10.70 16.41 -19.98
C MET A 24 -10.83 14.94 -20.41
N THR A 25 -11.66 14.16 -19.73
CA THR A 25 -11.94 12.77 -20.11
C THR A 25 -12.64 12.69 -21.47
N ASP A 26 -13.61 13.56 -21.70
CA ASP A 26 -14.32 13.63 -23.00
C ASP A 26 -13.38 14.08 -24.12
N ALA A 27 -12.53 15.08 -23.87
CA ALA A 27 -11.53 15.53 -24.83
C ALA A 27 -10.50 14.43 -25.16
N LEU A 28 -10.09 13.64 -24.16
CA LEU A 28 -9.21 12.49 -24.34
C LEU A 28 -9.86 11.43 -25.25
N LEU A 29 -11.12 11.07 -24.98
CA LEU A 29 -11.88 10.13 -25.80
C LEU A 29 -12.01 10.60 -27.25
N GLN A 30 -12.44 11.85 -27.47
CA GLN A 30 -12.58 12.41 -28.81
C GLN A 30 -11.28 12.34 -29.61
N ARG A 31 -10.14 12.64 -28.96
CA ARG A 31 -8.81 12.58 -29.58
C ARG A 31 -8.38 11.15 -29.89
N MET A 32 -8.63 10.20 -29.00
CA MET A 32 -8.32 8.78 -29.20
C MET A 32 -9.18 8.14 -30.29
N THR A 33 -10.41 8.62 -30.50
CA THR A 33 -11.32 8.13 -31.54
C THR A 33 -11.13 8.80 -32.90
N HIS A 34 -10.25 9.80 -33.01
CA HIS A 34 -10.12 10.55 -34.26
C HIS A 34 -9.44 9.69 -35.35
N PRO A 35 -10.04 9.55 -36.55
CA PRO A 35 -9.57 8.64 -37.61
C PRO A 35 -8.22 9.00 -38.25
N ALA A 36 -7.54 10.03 -37.76
CA ALA A 36 -6.22 10.45 -38.24
C ALA A 36 -5.06 9.75 -37.51
N GLN A 37 -5.35 8.91 -36.51
CA GLN A 37 -4.36 8.05 -35.86
C GLN A 37 -4.43 6.68 -36.55
N ASP A 38 -3.30 6.25 -37.13
CA ASP A 38 -3.16 4.99 -37.86
C ASP A 38 -3.93 3.83 -37.21
N THR A 39 -4.76 3.18 -38.02
CA THR A 39 -5.79 2.17 -37.73
C THR A 39 -5.30 0.94 -36.96
N VAL A 40 -4.01 0.85 -36.64
CA VAL A 40 -3.33 -0.29 -36.04
C VAL A 40 -3.31 -0.24 -34.49
N LYS A 41 -3.50 0.93 -33.85
CA LYS A 41 -3.41 1.06 -32.37
C LYS A 41 -4.72 0.90 -31.61
N PHE A 42 -5.87 0.87 -32.28
CA PHE A 42 -7.19 0.80 -31.61
C PHE A 42 -7.43 -0.49 -30.81
N CYS A 43 -6.64 -1.55 -31.07
CA CYS A 43 -6.74 -2.84 -30.39
C CYS A 43 -5.78 -2.99 -29.19
N GLN A 44 -4.96 -1.99 -28.86
CA GLN A 44 -4.07 -2.05 -27.71
C GLN A 44 -4.58 -1.17 -26.58
N ALA A 45 -4.73 -1.76 -25.39
CA ALA A 45 -5.05 -1.01 -24.18
C ALA A 45 -3.96 0.05 -23.90
N TRP A 46 -4.37 1.29 -23.68
CA TRP A 46 -3.52 2.47 -23.46
C TRP A 46 -2.95 2.56 -22.04
N GLY A 47 -2.97 1.44 -21.29
CA GLY A 47 -2.58 1.38 -19.88
C GLY A 47 -3.75 1.64 -18.93
N ASN A 48 -3.50 2.35 -17.83
CA ASN A 48 -4.48 2.64 -16.79
C ASN A 48 -4.93 4.11 -16.87
N LEU A 49 -6.19 4.38 -16.49
CA LEU A 49 -6.75 5.73 -16.41
C LEU A 49 -7.28 6.02 -15.01
N LEU A 50 -6.86 7.14 -14.43
CA LEU A 50 -7.42 7.72 -13.20
C LEU A 50 -8.28 8.90 -13.58
N THR A 51 -9.55 8.88 -13.20
CA THR A 51 -10.50 9.98 -13.39
C THR A 51 -10.80 10.62 -12.04
N LEU A 52 -10.14 11.75 -11.73
CA LEU A 52 -10.31 12.42 -10.44
C LEU A 52 -11.73 12.98 -10.27
N GLU A 53 -12.35 13.38 -11.38
CA GLU A 53 -13.79 13.61 -11.48
C GLU A 53 -14.43 12.44 -12.25
N SER A 54 -15.53 11.91 -11.72
CA SER A 54 -16.25 10.79 -12.34
C SER A 54 -16.68 11.13 -13.77
N PRO A 55 -16.35 10.27 -14.76
CA PRO A 55 -16.69 10.52 -16.16
C PRO A 55 -18.21 10.39 -16.38
N ALA A 56 -18.68 10.91 -17.51
CA ALA A 56 -20.07 10.72 -17.91
C ALA A 56 -20.37 9.20 -18.04
N PRO A 57 -21.53 8.70 -17.55
CA PRO A 57 -21.86 7.28 -17.66
C PRO A 57 -21.84 6.74 -19.11
N ALA A 58 -22.17 7.59 -20.09
CA ALA A 58 -22.12 7.26 -21.51
C ALA A 58 -20.69 7.05 -22.04
N ALA A 59 -19.66 7.61 -21.38
CA ALA A 59 -18.26 7.48 -21.76
C ALA A 59 -17.63 6.14 -21.29
N LEU A 60 -18.17 5.55 -20.22
CA LEU A 60 -17.59 4.37 -19.55
C LEU A 60 -17.37 3.15 -20.48
N PRO A 61 -18.31 2.75 -21.35
CA PRO A 61 -18.09 1.61 -22.25
C PRO A 61 -16.89 1.80 -23.18
N PHE A 62 -16.68 3.02 -23.65
CA PHE A 62 -15.56 3.37 -24.54
C PHE A 62 -14.23 3.36 -23.78
N LEU A 63 -14.21 3.96 -22.60
CA LEU A 63 -13.03 3.94 -21.73
C LEU A 63 -12.61 2.51 -21.40
N ARG A 64 -13.57 1.61 -21.10
CA ARG A 64 -13.29 0.20 -20.77
C ARG A 64 -12.73 -0.60 -21.95
N THR A 65 -12.96 -0.13 -23.17
CA THR A 65 -12.36 -0.70 -24.38
C THR A 65 -10.93 -0.20 -24.59
N LEU A 66 -10.66 1.05 -24.24
CA LEU A 66 -9.37 1.71 -24.48
C LEU A 66 -8.36 1.51 -23.35
N PHE A 67 -8.80 1.36 -22.10
CA PHE A 67 -7.93 1.25 -20.94
C PHE A 67 -8.05 -0.12 -20.27
N LYS A 68 -6.93 -0.61 -19.76
CA LYS A 68 -6.87 -1.87 -19.00
C LYS A 68 -7.64 -1.75 -17.68
N THR A 69 -7.51 -0.60 -17.02
CA THR A 69 -8.14 -0.33 -15.72
C THR A 69 -8.51 1.14 -15.66
N ILE A 70 -9.71 1.40 -15.14
CA ILE A 70 -10.22 2.75 -14.91
C ILE A 70 -10.48 2.87 -13.41
N VAL A 71 -10.00 3.95 -12.81
CA VAL A 71 -10.17 4.25 -11.39
C VAL A 71 -10.91 5.57 -11.26
N GLY A 72 -11.89 5.64 -10.35
CA GLY A 72 -12.72 6.84 -10.16
C GLY A 72 -13.99 6.88 -11.02
N GLU A 73 -14.49 5.73 -11.47
CA GLU A 73 -15.71 5.65 -12.29
C GLU A 73 -16.95 6.18 -11.56
N SER A 74 -16.98 6.11 -10.22
CA SER A 74 -18.13 6.56 -9.40
C SER A 74 -17.90 7.93 -8.76
N LYS A 75 -18.98 8.71 -8.63
CA LYS A 75 -19.02 9.95 -7.82
C LYS A 75 -18.85 9.69 -6.32
N GLU A 76 -19.15 8.50 -5.83
CA GLU A 76 -18.93 8.12 -4.43
C GLU A 76 -17.47 7.75 -4.15
N PHE A 77 -16.63 7.65 -5.18
CA PHE A 77 -15.22 7.30 -5.03
C PHE A 77 -14.49 8.40 -4.27
N GLN A 78 -13.89 8.03 -3.14
CA GLN A 78 -13.07 8.90 -2.33
C GLN A 78 -11.61 8.70 -2.70
N TRP A 79 -10.97 9.79 -3.12
CA TRP A 79 -9.54 9.84 -3.37
C TRP A 79 -8.78 10.19 -2.10
N LEU A 80 -7.49 9.83 -2.06
CA LEU A 80 -6.55 10.54 -1.21
C LEU A 80 -6.51 12.04 -1.57
N PRO A 81 -6.10 12.91 -0.62
CA PRO A 81 -5.71 14.27 -0.94
C PRO A 81 -4.71 14.32 -2.11
N PHE A 82 -4.86 15.31 -2.98
CA PHE A 82 -4.15 15.36 -4.27
C PHE A 82 -2.62 15.38 -4.11
N ASP A 83 -2.11 16.07 -3.10
CA ASP A 83 -0.69 16.11 -2.73
C ASP A 83 -0.15 14.71 -2.40
N GLN A 84 -0.87 13.96 -1.54
CA GLN A 84 -0.50 12.60 -1.17
C GLN A 84 -0.62 11.64 -2.36
N LEU A 85 -1.64 11.82 -3.19
CA LEU A 85 -1.84 11.02 -4.39
C LEU A 85 -0.65 11.16 -5.36
N VAL A 86 -0.19 12.38 -5.62
CA VAL A 86 0.96 12.62 -6.51
C VAL A 86 2.22 11.95 -5.96
N GLU A 87 2.47 12.02 -4.66
CA GLU A 87 3.64 11.39 -4.03
C GLU A 87 3.63 9.86 -4.21
N ILE A 88 2.50 9.22 -3.93
CA ILE A 88 2.36 7.76 -4.09
C ILE A 88 2.51 7.33 -5.54
N LEU A 89 1.94 8.09 -6.49
CA LEU A 89 2.01 7.77 -7.92
C LEU A 89 3.41 8.00 -8.50
N ALA A 90 4.20 8.91 -7.91
CA ALA A 90 5.58 9.17 -8.29
C ALA A 90 6.59 8.24 -7.58
N GLY A 91 6.17 7.56 -6.51
CA GLY A 91 7.00 6.66 -5.73
C GLY A 91 7.33 5.34 -6.42
N GLU A 92 8.01 4.45 -5.70
CA GLU A 92 8.41 3.15 -6.24
C GLU A 92 7.20 2.22 -6.44
N ALA A 93 7.20 1.43 -7.52
CA ALA A 93 6.12 0.51 -7.86
C ALA A 93 5.88 -0.57 -6.78
N GLU A 94 6.92 -0.93 -6.04
CA GLU A 94 6.86 -1.97 -5.00
C GLU A 94 6.26 -1.46 -3.68
N GLU A 95 6.46 -0.19 -3.35
CA GLU A 95 5.88 0.45 -2.17
C GLU A 95 4.44 0.89 -2.44
N SER A 96 4.20 1.50 -3.60
CA SER A 96 2.88 1.99 -4.02
C SER A 96 1.80 0.91 -4.10
N ARG A 97 2.17 -0.36 -4.33
CA ARG A 97 1.21 -1.49 -4.33
C ARG A 97 0.72 -1.91 -2.94
N ASP A 98 1.36 -1.43 -1.88
CA ASP A 98 1.03 -1.78 -0.50
C ASP A 98 0.33 -0.60 0.25
N VAL A 99 -0.02 0.46 -0.49
CA VAL A 99 -0.81 1.63 -0.02
C VAL A 99 -2.04 1.86 -0.90
N PHE A 100 -3.06 2.52 -0.34
CA PHE A 100 -4.31 2.83 -1.06
C PHE A 100 -4.36 4.28 -1.56
N ILE A 101 -4.79 4.48 -2.80
CA ILE A 101 -4.97 5.81 -3.41
C ILE A 101 -6.41 6.28 -3.45
N GLY A 102 -7.36 5.37 -3.26
CA GLY A 102 -8.77 5.69 -3.22
C GLY A 102 -9.65 4.48 -2.92
N GLY A 103 -10.95 4.69 -2.86
CA GLY A 103 -11.91 3.61 -2.72
C GLY A 103 -13.36 4.07 -2.73
N VAL A 104 -14.26 3.10 -2.62
CA VAL A 104 -15.70 3.34 -2.54
C VAL A 104 -16.34 2.36 -1.57
N VAL A 105 -17.25 2.87 -0.75
CA VAL A 105 -18.09 2.07 0.13
C VAL A 105 -19.44 1.86 -0.53
N ASN A 106 -19.86 0.60 -0.61
CA ASN A 106 -21.21 0.25 -0.98
C ASN A 106 -21.95 -0.32 0.24
N THR A 107 -22.83 0.50 0.83
CA THR A 107 -23.59 0.13 2.03
C THR A 107 -24.69 -0.89 1.73
N GLN A 108 -25.26 -0.87 0.52
CA GLN A 108 -26.30 -1.81 0.09
C GLN A 108 -25.78 -3.25 0.05
N TYR A 109 -24.62 -3.49 -0.54
CA TYR A 109 -23.98 -4.81 -0.61
C TYR A 109 -23.02 -5.06 0.56
N ARG A 110 -22.81 -4.07 1.42
CA ARG A 110 -21.88 -4.11 2.56
C ARG A 110 -20.46 -4.48 2.14
N LEU A 111 -19.98 -3.83 1.07
CA LEU A 111 -18.64 -4.01 0.53
C LEU A 111 -17.86 -2.69 0.56
N LEU A 112 -16.54 -2.80 0.72
CA LEU A 112 -15.58 -1.74 0.48
C LEU A 112 -14.65 -2.19 -0.64
N THR A 113 -14.52 -1.37 -1.68
CA THR A 113 -13.50 -1.55 -2.71
C THR A 113 -12.44 -0.47 -2.54
N LEU A 114 -11.19 -0.88 -2.37
CA LEU A 114 -10.03 0.00 -2.27
C LEU A 114 -9.14 -0.19 -3.49
N VAL A 115 -8.52 0.88 -3.95
CA VAL A 115 -7.59 0.89 -5.08
C VAL A 115 -6.21 1.26 -4.59
N ARG A 116 -5.21 0.49 -5.00
CA ARG A 116 -3.81 0.65 -4.61
C ARG A 116 -3.07 1.59 -5.55
N GLY A 117 -1.88 2.04 -5.15
CA GLY A 117 -1.02 2.89 -6.01
C GLY A 117 -0.66 2.26 -7.35
N ASN A 118 -0.62 0.93 -7.44
CA ASN A 118 -0.45 0.21 -8.71
C ASN A 118 -1.75 0.03 -9.53
N CYS A 119 -2.83 0.73 -9.16
CA CYS A 119 -4.18 0.68 -9.74
C CYS A 119 -4.92 -0.66 -9.56
N GLU A 120 -4.36 -1.64 -8.84
CA GLU A 120 -5.09 -2.87 -8.52
C GLU A 120 -6.14 -2.61 -7.44
N SER A 121 -7.29 -3.27 -7.58
CA SER A 121 -8.41 -3.14 -6.65
C SER A 121 -8.50 -4.35 -5.73
N ILE A 122 -8.84 -4.10 -4.46
CA ILE A 122 -9.20 -5.13 -3.49
C ILE A 122 -10.59 -4.84 -2.95
N THR A 123 -11.44 -5.86 -2.89
CA THR A 123 -12.80 -5.73 -2.33
C THR A 123 -12.93 -6.59 -1.09
N VAL A 124 -13.40 -6.00 0.00
CA VAL A 124 -13.56 -6.65 1.30
C VAL A 124 -14.96 -6.39 1.86
N PRO A 125 -15.52 -7.33 2.65
CA PRO A 125 -16.79 -7.09 3.32
C PRO A 125 -16.62 -6.09 4.46
N LEU A 126 -17.61 -5.21 4.68
CA LEU A 126 -17.60 -4.24 5.78
C LEU A 126 -17.56 -4.92 7.16
N SER A 127 -17.97 -6.19 7.26
CA SER A 127 -17.86 -7.01 8.48
C SER A 127 -16.42 -7.31 8.90
N MET A 128 -15.43 -7.05 8.04
CA MET A 128 -14.00 -7.07 8.40
C MET A 128 -13.67 -6.02 9.47
N PHE A 129 -14.38 -4.89 9.48
CA PHE A 129 -14.17 -3.79 10.43
C PHE A 129 -15.12 -3.95 11.62
N ARG A 130 -14.62 -4.59 12.68
CA ARG A 130 -15.41 -4.86 13.89
C ARG A 130 -15.34 -3.67 14.84
N PRO A 131 -16.45 -3.31 15.52
CA PRO A 131 -16.40 -2.30 16.57
C PRO A 131 -15.37 -2.66 17.65
N SER A 132 -14.64 -1.65 18.12
CA SER A 132 -13.79 -1.76 19.30
C SER A 132 -14.58 -1.34 20.56
N ALA A 133 -13.96 -1.44 21.74
CA ALA A 133 -14.59 -0.98 22.98
C ALA A 133 -14.83 0.55 23.00
N THR A 134 -14.09 1.32 22.20
CA THR A 134 -14.11 2.79 22.23
C THR A 134 -14.64 3.40 20.93
N THR A 135 -14.60 2.69 19.80
CA THR A 135 -14.94 3.23 18.48
C THR A 135 -15.74 2.24 17.64
N LYS A 136 -16.75 2.73 16.94
CA LYS A 136 -17.56 1.98 15.98
C LYS A 136 -17.35 2.56 14.58
N PRO A 137 -17.17 1.74 13.53
CA PRO A 137 -17.00 2.26 12.18
C PRO A 137 -18.29 2.92 11.69
N ASP A 138 -18.17 4.17 11.25
CA ASP A 138 -19.18 4.88 10.48
C ASP A 138 -18.79 4.86 8.99
N PHE A 139 -19.36 3.91 8.26
CA PHE A 139 -19.04 3.69 6.86
C PHE A 139 -19.50 4.83 5.93
N SER A 140 -20.38 5.73 6.39
CA SER A 140 -20.76 6.93 5.63
C SER A 140 -19.66 7.99 5.63
N ARG A 141 -18.74 7.92 6.61
CA ARG A 141 -17.59 8.83 6.78
C ARG A 141 -16.28 8.16 6.36
N PHE A 142 -16.32 7.40 5.26
CA PHE A 142 -15.14 6.76 4.71
C PHE A 142 -14.16 7.82 4.17
N ARG A 143 -12.89 7.66 4.54
CA ARG A 143 -11.76 8.41 3.96
C ARG A 143 -10.48 7.60 4.07
N LEU A 144 -9.50 7.97 3.26
CA LEU A 144 -8.12 7.52 3.41
C LEU A 144 -7.31 8.57 4.19
N ALA A 145 -6.28 8.11 4.88
CA ALA A 145 -5.37 8.95 5.65
C ALA A 145 -3.96 8.37 5.58
N ASP A 146 -2.99 9.14 6.11
CA ASP A 146 -1.61 8.74 6.26
C ASP A 146 -1.00 8.20 4.95
N PHE A 147 -1.10 8.97 3.86
CA PHE A 147 -0.57 8.57 2.54
C PHE A 147 -1.07 7.19 2.09
N GLY A 148 -2.31 6.85 2.43
CA GLY A 148 -2.93 5.58 2.03
C GLY A 148 -2.57 4.41 2.91
N HIS A 149 -1.82 4.63 3.99
CA HIS A 149 -1.53 3.62 5.02
C HIS A 149 -2.68 3.41 5.99
N SER A 150 -3.68 4.30 6.02
CA SER A 150 -4.84 4.17 6.91
C SER A 150 -6.16 4.35 6.18
N VAL A 151 -7.13 3.54 6.59
CA VAL A 151 -8.54 3.61 6.22
C VAL A 151 -9.35 4.06 7.43
N CYS A 152 -10.10 5.15 7.29
CA CYS A 152 -10.91 5.70 8.37
C CYS A 152 -12.41 5.63 8.05
N PHE A 153 -13.21 5.36 9.09
CA PHE A 153 -14.68 5.36 9.07
C PHE A 153 -15.19 6.21 10.23
N GLY A 154 -15.14 7.53 10.05
CA GLY A 154 -15.27 8.49 11.16
C GLY A 154 -14.04 8.44 12.07
N ASP A 155 -14.25 8.13 13.35
CA ASP A 155 -13.18 8.04 14.36
C ASP A 155 -12.57 6.63 14.47
N TYR A 156 -13.14 5.67 13.73
CA TYR A 156 -12.56 4.34 13.59
C TYR A 156 -11.44 4.38 12.54
N GLU A 157 -10.27 3.85 12.89
CA GLU A 157 -9.11 3.75 11.99
C GLU A 157 -8.63 2.30 11.90
N ALA A 158 -8.30 1.87 10.68
CA ALA A 158 -7.64 0.60 10.42
C ALA A 158 -6.47 0.80 9.46
N ALA A 159 -5.32 0.20 9.79
CA ALA A 159 -4.15 0.22 8.92
C ALA A 159 -4.41 -0.54 7.61
N ALA A 160 -3.80 -0.08 6.52
CA ALA A 160 -3.82 -0.75 5.22
C ALA A 160 -3.26 -2.17 5.32
N HIS A 161 -2.23 -2.36 6.16
CA HIS A 161 -1.70 -3.67 6.50
C HIS A 161 -2.78 -4.66 6.96
N PHE A 162 -3.72 -4.23 7.80
CA PHE A 162 -4.80 -5.10 8.28
C PHE A 162 -5.70 -5.58 7.13
N VAL A 163 -6.07 -4.68 6.22
CA VAL A 163 -6.90 -5.01 5.06
C VAL A 163 -6.16 -5.92 4.08
N LEU A 164 -4.94 -5.54 3.72
CA LEU A 164 -4.10 -6.29 2.78
C LEU A 164 -3.75 -7.67 3.32
N TYR A 165 -3.40 -7.79 4.61
CA TYR A 165 -3.15 -9.09 5.23
C TYR A 165 -4.41 -9.95 5.24
N GLY A 166 -5.57 -9.37 5.54
CA GLY A 166 -6.84 -10.11 5.57
C GLY A 166 -7.26 -10.63 4.20
N ALA A 167 -7.06 -9.85 3.13
CA ALA A 167 -7.69 -10.11 1.84
C ALA A 167 -6.74 -10.43 0.68
N ASP A 168 -5.43 -10.15 0.79
CA ASP A 168 -4.44 -10.41 -0.27
C ASP A 168 -3.44 -11.50 0.13
N ALA A 169 -3.51 -12.64 -0.59
CA ALA A 169 -2.62 -13.77 -0.37
C ALA A 169 -1.16 -13.49 -0.73
N ASP A 170 -0.91 -12.72 -1.78
CA ASP A 170 0.44 -12.39 -2.21
C ASP A 170 1.08 -11.38 -1.26
N TYR A 171 0.32 -10.38 -0.78
CA TYR A 171 0.76 -9.51 0.31
C TYR A 171 1.16 -10.32 1.54
N ARG A 172 0.31 -11.24 2.01
CA ARG A 172 0.63 -12.13 3.13
C ARG A 172 1.91 -12.93 2.89
N ARG A 173 2.12 -13.47 1.67
CA ARG A 173 3.33 -14.23 1.33
C ARG A 173 4.58 -13.35 1.42
N ARG A 174 4.53 -12.12 0.89
CA ARG A 174 5.65 -11.16 0.93
C ARG A 174 5.99 -10.74 2.35
N VAL A 175 4.97 -10.37 3.15
CA VAL A 175 5.15 -10.03 4.56
C VAL A 175 5.74 -11.21 5.32
N LYS A 176 5.22 -12.43 5.15
CA LYS A 176 5.79 -13.63 5.80
C LYS A 176 7.21 -13.94 5.33
N LYS A 177 7.54 -13.70 4.06
CA LYS A 177 8.90 -13.87 3.55
C LYS A 177 9.84 -12.85 4.20
N SER A 178 9.43 -11.58 4.27
CA SER A 178 10.19 -10.52 4.94
C SER A 178 10.38 -10.82 6.43
N GLN A 179 9.30 -11.20 7.13
CA GLN A 179 9.35 -11.66 8.51
C GLN A 179 10.29 -12.85 8.68
N ARG A 180 10.25 -13.86 7.80
CA ARG A 180 11.20 -14.99 7.87
C ARG A 180 12.66 -14.59 7.60
N VAL A 181 12.90 -13.52 6.87
CA VAL A 181 14.26 -12.98 6.67
C VAL A 181 14.71 -12.22 7.92
N GLN A 182 13.81 -11.41 8.51
CA GLN A 182 14.06 -10.68 9.75
C GLN A 182 14.14 -11.60 10.99
N ASP A 183 13.35 -12.68 11.02
CA ASP A 183 13.29 -13.71 12.06
C ASP A 183 14.43 -14.75 11.92
N LYS A 184 15.35 -14.53 10.96
CA LYS A 184 16.57 -15.33 10.80
C LYS A 184 17.77 -14.49 11.24
N GLY A 185 18.68 -15.13 11.97
CA GLY A 185 19.95 -14.54 12.38
C GLY A 185 19.94 -14.02 13.81
N PHE A 186 21.09 -13.46 14.19
CA PHE A 186 21.39 -13.09 15.57
C PHE A 186 20.33 -12.21 16.24
N GLY A 187 19.80 -11.21 15.52
CA GLY A 187 18.81 -10.26 16.06
C GLY A 187 17.49 -10.90 16.49
N ALA A 188 16.95 -11.81 15.68
CA ALA A 188 15.71 -12.52 16.00
C ALA A 188 15.87 -13.46 17.17
N SER A 189 16.99 -14.19 17.20
CA SER A 189 17.34 -15.08 18.30
C SER A 189 17.58 -14.31 19.60
N LEU A 190 18.28 -13.18 19.53
CA LEU A 190 18.45 -12.24 20.65
C LEU A 190 17.09 -11.77 21.17
N ARG A 191 16.18 -11.33 20.29
CA ARG A 191 14.84 -10.87 20.70
C ARG A 191 14.05 -11.97 21.39
N ARG A 192 14.06 -13.19 20.85
CA ARG A 192 13.38 -14.35 21.45
C ARG A 192 13.97 -14.69 22.81
N LEU A 193 15.29 -14.80 22.91
CA LEU A 193 15.97 -15.10 24.17
C LEU A 193 15.74 -14.02 25.22
N ARG A 194 15.79 -12.75 24.82
CA ARG A 194 15.51 -11.62 25.72
C ARG A 194 14.10 -11.67 26.29
N LEU A 195 13.10 -11.89 25.43
CA LEU A 195 11.71 -12.03 25.86
C LEU A 195 11.51 -13.26 26.76
N LEU A 196 12.17 -14.39 26.44
CA LEU A 196 12.15 -15.60 27.26
C LEU A 196 12.73 -15.37 28.65
N LYS A 197 13.81 -14.58 28.76
CA LYS A 197 14.46 -14.21 30.02
C LYS A 197 13.80 -13.01 30.73
N GLY A 198 12.76 -12.42 30.13
CA GLY A 198 12.03 -11.28 30.71
C GLY A 198 12.84 -9.98 30.80
N VAL A 199 13.90 -9.83 30.00
CA VAL A 199 14.80 -8.66 30.08
C VAL A 199 14.27 -7.53 29.18
N PRO A 200 14.09 -6.29 29.68
CA PRO A 200 13.70 -5.16 28.82
C PRO A 200 14.88 -4.70 27.95
N GLN A 201 14.63 -3.97 26.85
CA GLN A 201 15.70 -3.45 25.98
C GLN A 201 16.66 -2.48 26.71
N THR A 202 16.21 -1.86 27.81
CA THR A 202 17.03 -1.02 28.69
C THR A 202 17.85 -1.82 29.71
N GLY A 203 17.66 -3.14 29.79
CA GLY A 203 18.27 -4.00 30.80
C GLY A 203 19.70 -4.43 30.53
N PHE A 204 20.34 -3.93 29.46
CA PHE A 204 21.72 -4.30 29.08
C PHE A 204 22.72 -3.24 29.55
N PRO A 205 23.56 -3.52 30.56
CA PRO A 205 24.50 -2.53 31.11
C PRO A 205 25.48 -2.03 30.06
N GLY A 206 25.61 -0.70 29.91
CA GLY A 206 26.56 -0.12 28.95
C GLY A 206 26.11 -0.18 27.48
N LEU A 207 24.91 -0.68 27.18
CA LEU A 207 24.30 -0.64 25.85
C LEU A 207 23.03 0.21 25.88
N SER A 208 22.83 1.05 24.86
CA SER A 208 21.60 1.83 24.74
C SER A 208 20.45 0.93 24.27
N SER A 209 19.22 1.23 24.70
CA SER A 209 18.01 0.55 24.20
C SER A 209 17.88 0.66 22.68
N LYS A 210 18.30 1.79 22.10
CA LYS A 210 18.38 1.99 20.66
C LYS A 210 19.35 1.01 20.00
N THR A 211 20.52 0.76 20.60
CA THR A 211 21.49 -0.23 20.11
C THR A 211 20.89 -1.63 20.11
N ILE A 212 20.18 -2.01 21.17
CA ILE A 212 19.49 -3.30 21.26
C ILE A 212 18.38 -3.41 20.22
N ALA A 213 17.56 -2.37 20.03
CA ALA A 213 16.52 -2.35 19.02
C ALA A 213 17.08 -2.53 17.60
N ARG A 214 18.18 -1.85 17.26
CA ARG A 214 18.86 -2.00 15.95
C ARG A 214 19.41 -3.41 15.73
N LEU A 215 19.94 -4.05 16.78
CA LEU A 215 20.38 -5.45 16.73
C LEU A 215 19.20 -6.41 16.54
N GLU A 216 18.11 -6.22 17.28
CA GLU A 216 16.89 -7.04 17.17
C GLU A 216 16.19 -6.90 15.82
N ASN A 217 16.26 -5.71 15.21
CA ASN A 217 15.69 -5.42 13.90
C ASN A 217 16.57 -5.89 12.73
N GLY A 218 17.75 -6.45 13.00
CA GLY A 218 18.69 -6.90 11.96
C GLY A 218 19.37 -5.76 11.18
N GLU A 219 19.31 -4.51 11.67
CA GLU A 219 20.06 -3.38 11.10
C GLU A 219 21.58 -3.53 11.28
N VAL A 220 21.99 -4.41 12.19
CA VAL A 220 23.38 -4.81 12.45
C VAL A 220 23.43 -6.33 12.44
N GLU A 221 24.18 -6.92 11.50
CA GLU A 221 24.24 -8.38 11.33
C GLU A 221 24.70 -9.11 12.60
N ARG A 222 25.82 -8.68 13.21
CA ARG A 222 26.35 -9.26 14.45
C ARG A 222 27.13 -8.23 15.28
N PRO A 223 26.86 -8.12 16.59
CA PRO A 223 27.70 -7.33 17.49
C PRO A 223 29.05 -8.05 17.69
N ARG A 224 30.14 -7.28 17.81
CA ARG A 224 31.49 -7.83 18.04
C ARG A 224 32.02 -7.46 19.43
N GLY A 225 32.92 -8.30 19.95
CA GLY A 225 33.71 -8.01 21.14
C GLY A 225 32.87 -7.76 22.40
N SER A 226 33.09 -6.62 23.05
CA SER A 226 32.47 -6.26 24.33
C SER A 226 30.95 -6.20 24.31
N THR A 227 30.35 -5.83 23.18
CA THR A 227 28.87 -5.75 23.04
C THR A 227 28.23 -7.13 23.09
N LEU A 228 28.80 -8.10 22.36
CA LEU A 228 28.31 -9.48 22.35
C LEU A 228 28.48 -10.13 23.73
N LYS A 229 29.61 -9.89 24.39
CA LYS A 229 29.87 -10.38 25.74
C LYS A 229 28.86 -9.83 26.75
N THR A 230 28.60 -8.53 26.72
CA THR A 230 27.61 -7.88 27.58
C THR A 230 26.21 -8.48 27.41
N ILE A 231 25.80 -8.74 26.17
CA ILE A 231 24.52 -9.36 25.85
C ILE A 231 24.45 -10.79 26.39
N ALA A 232 25.50 -11.59 26.16
CA ALA A 232 25.61 -12.97 26.63
C ALA A 232 25.58 -13.07 28.17
N ASP A 233 26.38 -12.23 28.85
CA ASP A 233 26.45 -12.15 30.31
C ASP A 233 25.10 -11.74 30.92
N THR A 234 24.39 -10.79 30.30
CA THR A 234 23.08 -10.31 30.78
C THR A 234 21.98 -11.37 30.59
N LEU A 235 22.07 -12.17 29.53
CA LEU A 235 21.06 -13.20 29.20
C LEU A 235 21.40 -14.59 29.77
N ASP A 236 22.54 -14.70 30.45
CA ASP A 236 23.06 -15.93 31.07
C ASP A 236 23.14 -17.08 30.06
N VAL A 237 23.79 -16.82 28.92
CA VAL A 237 24.07 -17.80 27.87
C VAL A 237 25.46 -17.57 27.29
N THR A 238 26.04 -18.57 26.62
CA THR A 238 27.25 -18.34 25.84
C THR A 238 26.92 -17.57 24.55
N PRO A 239 27.83 -16.72 24.04
CA PRO A 239 27.62 -15.96 22.81
C PRO A 239 27.17 -16.79 21.60
N GLU A 240 27.69 -18.01 21.49
CA GLU A 240 27.43 -18.94 20.39
C GLU A 240 26.03 -19.57 20.48
N LEU A 241 25.47 -19.66 21.69
CA LEU A 241 24.14 -20.23 21.91
C LEU A 241 23.03 -19.25 21.59
N ILE A 242 23.30 -17.94 21.54
CA ILE A 242 22.26 -16.93 21.27
C ILE A 242 21.52 -17.27 19.97
N GLU A 243 22.23 -17.58 18.88
CA GLU A 243 21.64 -17.89 17.57
C GLU A 243 20.86 -19.22 17.50
N SER A 244 20.97 -20.06 18.54
CA SER A 244 20.24 -21.32 18.61
C SER A 244 18.81 -21.20 19.14
N TYR A 245 18.44 -20.04 19.70
CA TYR A 245 17.09 -19.70 20.16
C TYR A 245 16.25 -19.09 19.04
#